data_AF-A0A7S2NP09-F1
#
_entry.id   AF-A0A7S2NP09-F1
#
_cell.length_a   1.000
_cell.length_b   1.000
_cell.length_c   1.000
_cell.angle_alpha   90.00
_cell.angle_beta   90.00
_cell.angle_gamma   90.00
#
_symmetry.space_group_name_H-M   'P 1'
#
loop_
_entity.id
_entity.type
_entity.pdbx_description
1 polymer ?
#
loop_
_entity_poly.entity_id
_entity_poly.type
_entity_poly.pdbx_seq_one_letter_code
_entity_poly.pdbx_strand_id
1 'polypeptide(L)'
;CIATSPPSIPSRRPPRRCLSFNLDSGHLLVSSDHGTIHIFKLLDEPVPAAQTTSGSSTPASAAATPRGEGSNTKSNLAFLTSYLPKSITPTYIQSQWSFAQFRLPGSEKSSTRSIAAFGGTANMKNVFLVVCADGTFYKCRFDPLKGGECVREDCQRFLFEEEE
;
A
#
# COMPACT_ATOMS: atom_id res chain seq x y z
N CYS A 1 17.06 43.93 31.98
CA CYS A 1 15.86 43.43 31.26
C CYS A 1 16.19 42.05 30.71
N ILE A 2 15.70 40.99 31.35
CA ILE A 2 16.01 39.60 30.98
C ILE A 2 15.21 39.27 29.71
N ALA A 3 15.92 39.07 28.60
CA ALA A 3 15.31 38.60 27.36
C ALA A 3 15.01 37.10 27.51
N THR A 4 13.74 36.76 27.76
CA THR A 4 13.28 35.38 27.70
C THR A 4 13.20 34.95 26.24
N SER A 5 13.95 33.91 25.87
CA SER A 5 13.81 33.25 24.58
C SER A 5 12.38 32.73 24.42
N PRO A 6 11.75 32.86 23.23
CA PRO A 6 10.42 32.31 23.01
C PRO A 6 10.44 30.78 23.17
N PRO A 7 9.34 30.15 23.63
CA PRO A 7 9.27 28.72 23.78
C PRO A 7 9.49 28.04 22.43
N SER A 8 10.51 27.18 22.36
CA SER A 8 10.80 26.36 21.19
C SER A 8 9.58 25.51 20.86
N ILE A 9 8.89 25.83 19.76
CA ILE A 9 7.85 24.97 19.21
C ILE A 9 8.51 23.62 18.96
N PRO A 10 8.05 22.52 19.59
CA PRO A 10 8.60 21.21 19.29
C PRO A 10 8.39 20.96 17.81
N SER A 11 9.50 20.87 17.07
CA SER A 11 9.56 20.59 15.64
C SER A 11 9.07 19.16 15.39
N ARG A 12 7.77 18.93 15.52
CA ARG A 12 7.16 17.65 15.16
C ARG A 12 7.05 17.66 13.64
N ARG A 13 8.17 17.34 12.97
CA ARG A 13 8.18 17.17 11.50
C ARG A 13 7.06 16.19 11.16
N PRO A 14 6.17 16.52 10.20
CA PRO A 14 5.09 15.63 9.84
C PRO A 14 5.65 14.29 9.33
N PRO A 15 4.98 13.16 9.60
CA PRO A 15 5.42 11.86 9.12
C PRO A 15 5.54 11.91 7.59
N ARG A 16 6.75 11.65 7.08
CA ARG A 16 6.95 11.55 5.63
C ARG A 16 6.37 10.22 5.18
N ARG A 17 5.29 10.30 4.40
CA ARG A 17 4.69 9.17 3.69
C ARG A 17 5.08 9.28 2.24
N CYS A 18 5.49 8.19 1.62
CA CYS A 18 5.80 8.15 0.20
C CYS A 18 4.79 7.27 -0.54
N LEU A 19 4.44 7.71 -1.75
CA LEU A 19 3.61 7.00 -2.69
C LEU A 19 4.42 6.85 -4.00
N SER A 20 4.40 5.67 -4.60
CA SER A 20 5.08 5.41 -5.87
C SER A 20 4.20 4.54 -6.74
N PHE A 21 3.97 4.93 -8.00
CA PHE A 21 3.38 4.05 -9.00
C PHE A 21 4.47 3.19 -9.62
N ASN A 22 4.11 1.98 -10.06
CA ASN A 22 4.98 1.19 -10.91
C ASN A 22 4.90 1.68 -12.37
N LEU A 23 5.80 1.19 -13.23
CA LEU A 23 5.96 1.71 -14.59
C LEU A 23 4.69 1.56 -15.46
N ASP A 24 3.94 0.47 -15.29
CA ASP A 24 2.69 0.22 -16.01
C ASP A 24 1.45 0.81 -15.32
N SER A 25 1.64 1.52 -14.19
CA SER A 25 0.57 2.05 -13.33
C SER A 25 -0.44 1.02 -12.82
N GLY A 26 -0.16 -0.29 -12.91
CA GLY A 26 -1.03 -1.33 -12.37
C GLY A 26 -0.92 -1.50 -10.84
N HIS A 27 0.09 -0.91 -10.21
CA HIS A 27 0.31 -0.99 -8.77
C HIS A 27 0.74 0.34 -8.15
N LEU A 28 0.22 0.60 -6.95
CA LEU A 28 0.59 1.71 -6.09
C LEU A 28 1.29 1.19 -4.84
N LEU A 29 2.48 1.71 -4.56
CA LEU A 29 3.27 1.41 -3.38
C LEU A 29 3.22 2.57 -2.39
N VAL A 30 3.06 2.25 -1.11
CA VAL A 30 2.82 3.20 -0.02
C VAL A 30 3.70 2.84 1.18
N SER A 31 4.50 3.79 1.67
CA SER A 31 5.19 3.64 2.96
C SER A 31 4.36 4.24 4.10
N SER A 32 4.18 3.45 5.16
CA SER A 32 3.44 3.80 6.37
C SER A 32 4.35 4.31 7.49
N ASP A 33 3.77 5.00 8.47
CA ASP A 33 4.43 5.43 9.70
C ASP A 33 4.69 4.27 10.70
N HIS A 34 4.00 3.15 10.52
CA HIS A 34 4.16 1.95 11.35
C HIS A 34 5.15 0.93 10.80
N GLY A 35 6.09 1.37 9.95
CA GLY A 35 7.13 0.50 9.39
C GLY A 35 6.61 -0.60 8.48
N THR A 36 5.46 -0.38 7.83
CA THR A 36 4.99 -1.22 6.72
C THR A 36 5.07 -0.50 5.40
N ILE A 37 5.41 -1.27 4.37
CA ILE A 37 5.19 -0.91 2.98
C ILE A 37 3.99 -1.70 2.48
N HIS A 38 3.05 -1.02 1.85
CA HIS A 38 1.83 -1.59 1.29
C HIS A 38 1.85 -1.43 -0.22
N ILE A 39 1.43 -2.45 -0.94
CA ILE A 39 1.23 -2.44 -2.39
C ILE A 39 -0.27 -2.64 -2.63
N PHE A 40 -0.85 -1.79 -3.45
CA PHE A 40 -2.23 -1.87 -3.89
C PHE A 40 -2.23 -2.14 -5.38
N LYS A 41 -3.03 -3.10 -5.82
CA LYS A 41 -3.31 -3.31 -7.23
C LYS A 41 -4.36 -2.31 -7.67
N LEU A 42 -4.09 -1.59 -8.74
CA LEU A 42 -5.05 -0.69 -9.38
C LEU A 42 -5.87 -1.50 -10.37
N LEU A 43 -7.19 -1.27 -10.39
CA LEU A 43 -8.08 -1.87 -11.38
C LEU A 43 -8.11 -0.95 -12.59
N ASP A 44 -7.84 -1.52 -13.76
CA ASP A 44 -8.22 -0.90 -15.02
C ASP A 44 -9.72 -1.12 -15.21
N GLU A 45 -10.54 -0.31 -14.54
CA GLU A 45 -11.95 -0.19 -14.93
C GLU A 45 -11.99 0.62 -16.22
N PRO A 46 -12.42 0.05 -17.36
CA PRO A 46 -12.72 0.86 -18.53
C PRO A 46 -13.87 1.78 -18.15
N VAL A 47 -13.58 3.07 -17.95
CA VAL A 47 -14.60 4.09 -17.66
C VAL A 47 -15.69 3.96 -18.74
N PRO A 48 -16.91 3.49 -18.40
CA PRO A 48 -17.95 3.41 -19.39
C PRO A 48 -18.33 4.85 -19.72
N ALA A 49 -18.10 5.25 -20.97
CA ALA A 49 -18.71 6.46 -21.50
C ALA A 49 -20.22 6.38 -21.20
N ALA A 50 -20.74 7.40 -20.51
CA ALA A 50 -22.11 7.44 -20.03
C ALA A 50 -23.11 7.04 -21.13
N GLN A 51 -23.78 5.90 -20.95
CA GLN A 51 -24.96 5.55 -21.72
C GLN A 51 -26.17 5.43 -20.80
N THR A 52 -27.05 6.40 -21.01
CA THR A 52 -28.42 6.53 -20.54
C THR A 52 -29.30 5.31 -20.87
N THR A 53 -30.16 4.98 -19.90
CA THR A 53 -31.52 4.40 -20.00
C THR A 53 -31.75 2.89 -20.25
N SER A 54 -32.35 2.27 -19.22
CA SER A 54 -33.54 1.38 -19.25
C SER A 54 -33.39 -0.15 -19.30
N GLY A 55 -33.97 -0.81 -18.28
CA GLY A 55 -34.73 -2.06 -18.45
C GLY A 55 -34.21 -3.31 -17.74
N SER A 56 -35.08 -3.92 -16.94
CA SER A 56 -34.90 -5.08 -16.04
C SER A 56 -34.57 -6.43 -16.70
N SER A 57 -33.80 -7.28 -16.01
CA SER A 57 -34.24 -8.61 -15.51
C SER A 57 -33.08 -9.44 -14.92
N THR A 58 -33.27 -9.93 -13.69
CA THR A 58 -32.66 -11.17 -13.14
C THR A 58 -33.60 -12.36 -13.42
N PRO A 59 -33.26 -13.64 -13.14
CA PRO A 59 -32.03 -14.24 -12.59
C PRO A 59 -31.52 -15.49 -13.36
N ALA A 60 -30.25 -15.87 -13.20
CA ALA A 60 -29.84 -17.27 -13.39
C ALA A 60 -28.55 -17.58 -12.63
N SER A 61 -28.65 -18.51 -11.67
CA SER A 61 -27.52 -19.20 -11.07
C SER A 61 -26.74 -19.94 -12.16
N ALA A 62 -25.46 -19.64 -12.28
CA ALA A 62 -24.50 -20.56 -12.86
C ALA A 62 -23.22 -20.46 -12.04
N ALA A 63 -22.90 -21.55 -11.36
CA ALA A 63 -21.59 -21.81 -10.83
C ALA A 63 -20.59 -21.72 -11.98
N ALA A 64 -19.77 -20.66 -11.97
CA ALA A 64 -18.61 -20.53 -12.81
C ALA A 64 -17.52 -19.89 -11.96
N THR A 65 -16.60 -20.72 -11.48
CA THR A 65 -15.22 -20.28 -11.30
C THR A 65 -14.70 -19.79 -12.65
N PRO A 66 -14.08 -18.61 -12.69
CA PRO A 66 -12.79 -18.60 -13.35
C PRO A 66 -11.74 -17.82 -12.56
N ARG A 67 -10.58 -18.48 -12.46
CA ARG A 67 -9.21 -17.97 -12.63
C ARG A 67 -8.75 -16.91 -11.63
N GLY A 68 -7.67 -17.28 -10.92
CA GLY A 68 -6.91 -16.46 -10.00
C GLY A 68 -6.59 -15.10 -10.59
N GLU A 69 -7.40 -14.12 -10.20
CA GLU A 69 -7.21 -12.73 -10.51
C GLU A 69 -7.04 -12.06 -9.17
N GLY A 70 -5.78 -11.67 -8.87
CA GLY A 70 -5.34 -11.13 -7.59
C GLY A 70 -6.05 -9.84 -7.22
N SER A 71 -7.31 -9.94 -6.81
CA SER A 71 -8.11 -8.90 -6.21
C SER A 71 -7.62 -8.70 -4.77
N ASN A 72 -7.61 -7.46 -4.30
CA ASN A 72 -7.23 -7.17 -2.92
C ASN A 72 -8.20 -7.85 -1.93
N THR A 73 -7.65 -8.45 -0.88
CA THR A 73 -8.47 -9.10 0.15
C THR A 73 -9.34 -8.03 0.82
N LYS A 74 -10.66 -8.24 0.85
CA LYS A 74 -11.65 -7.30 1.42
C LYS A 74 -11.80 -7.53 2.92
N SER A 75 -11.95 -6.47 3.70
CA SER A 75 -12.08 -6.54 5.16
C SER A 75 -13.19 -7.49 5.66
N ASN A 76 -12.98 -8.17 6.81
CA ASN A 76 -13.99 -9.01 7.51
C ASN A 76 -15.29 -8.25 7.91
N LEU A 77 -15.34 -6.95 7.68
CA LEU A 77 -16.55 -6.14 7.79
C LEU A 77 -17.50 -6.29 6.58
N ALA A 78 -17.15 -7.14 5.60
CA ALA A 78 -18.05 -7.53 4.53
C ALA A 78 -19.40 -8.08 5.06
N PHE A 79 -19.41 -8.67 6.26
CA PHE A 79 -20.63 -9.20 6.86
C PHE A 79 -21.70 -8.14 7.16
N LEU A 80 -21.32 -6.90 7.49
CA LEU A 80 -22.29 -5.81 7.71
C LEU A 80 -22.67 -5.10 6.40
N THR A 81 -21.87 -5.25 5.34
CA THR A 81 -22.17 -4.66 4.03
C THR A 81 -23.33 -5.35 3.30
N SER A 82 -23.68 -6.59 3.66
CA SER A 82 -24.84 -7.30 3.09
C SER A 82 -26.18 -6.82 3.64
N TYR A 83 -26.18 -6.14 4.79
CA TYR A 83 -27.39 -5.62 5.46
C TYR A 83 -27.67 -4.15 5.19
N LEU A 84 -26.76 -3.46 4.49
CA LEU A 84 -26.91 -2.05 4.12
C LEU A 84 -27.39 -1.94 2.66
N PRO A 85 -28.42 -1.11 2.37
CA PRO A 85 -28.88 -0.86 1.02
C PRO A 85 -27.71 -0.41 0.13
N LYS A 86 -27.52 -1.05 -1.02
CA LYS A 86 -26.45 -0.76 -1.99
C LYS A 86 -26.39 0.71 -2.44
N SER A 87 -27.46 1.49 -2.24
CA SER A 87 -27.56 2.91 -2.58
C SER A 87 -26.96 3.86 -1.54
N ILE A 88 -26.73 3.39 -0.31
CA ILE A 88 -26.18 4.21 0.78
C ILE A 88 -24.81 3.74 1.27
N THR A 89 -24.32 2.60 0.76
CA THR A 89 -22.99 2.08 1.10
C THR A 89 -21.95 2.91 0.36
N PRO A 90 -21.16 3.75 1.05
CA PRO A 90 -20.14 4.54 0.37
C PRO A 90 -19.06 3.59 -0.14
N THR A 91 -18.76 3.65 -1.43
CA THR A 91 -17.77 2.77 -2.11
C THR A 91 -16.38 2.85 -1.47
N TYR A 92 -16.08 3.97 -0.79
CA TYR A 92 -14.86 4.22 -0.03
C TYR A 92 -14.80 3.46 1.33
N ILE A 93 -15.92 3.05 1.93
CA ILE A 93 -15.95 2.31 3.21
C ILE A 93 -15.59 0.83 3.00
N GLN A 94 -15.44 0.37 1.75
CA GLN A 94 -14.76 -0.89 1.44
C GLN A 94 -13.25 -0.72 1.64
N SER A 95 -12.81 -0.71 2.90
CA SER A 95 -11.39 -0.70 3.25
C SER A 95 -10.74 -1.96 2.68
N GLN A 96 -10.11 -1.81 1.52
CA GLN A 96 -9.33 -2.85 0.87
C GLN A 96 -8.04 -3.03 1.68
N TRP A 97 -7.75 -4.25 2.10
CA TRP A 97 -6.42 -4.54 2.62
C TRP A 97 -5.40 -4.38 1.49
N SER A 98 -4.16 -3.99 1.81
CA SER A 98 -3.11 -3.93 0.80
C SER A 98 -2.98 -5.28 0.08
N PHE A 99 -2.88 -5.25 -1.25
CA PHE A 99 -2.69 -6.44 -2.08
C PHE A 99 -1.44 -7.22 -1.66
N ALA A 100 -0.33 -6.52 -1.41
CA ALA A 100 0.86 -7.09 -0.80
C ALA A 100 1.43 -6.16 0.28
N GLN A 101 2.18 -6.70 1.24
CA GLN A 101 2.80 -5.91 2.29
C GLN A 101 4.19 -6.42 2.66
N PHE A 102 5.04 -5.51 3.12
CA PHE A 102 6.35 -5.78 3.70
C PHE A 102 6.48 -5.06 5.03
N ARG A 103 6.83 -5.79 6.09
CA ARG A 103 7.14 -5.20 7.40
C ARG A 103 8.64 -4.99 7.48
N LEU A 104 9.05 -3.77 7.83
CA LEU A 104 10.44 -3.45 8.10
C LEU A 104 10.92 -4.23 9.32
N PRO A 105 12.00 -5.03 9.21
CA PRO A 105 12.61 -5.68 10.36
C PRO A 105 12.95 -4.68 11.46
N GLY A 106 12.58 -4.98 12.71
CA GLY A 106 12.87 -4.13 13.87
C GLY A 106 11.93 -2.94 14.09
N SER A 107 10.98 -2.69 13.18
CA SER A 107 10.01 -1.58 13.29
C SER A 107 9.12 -1.63 14.54
N GLU A 108 8.95 -2.81 15.13
CA GLU A 108 8.20 -2.99 16.39
C GLU A 108 8.93 -2.42 17.61
N LYS A 109 10.27 -2.42 17.59
CA LYS A 109 11.12 -1.94 18.69
C LYS A 109 11.45 -0.45 18.54
N SER A 110 11.72 -0.02 17.31
CA SER A 110 12.03 1.37 16.98
C SER A 110 11.36 1.76 15.67
N SER A 111 10.45 2.74 15.72
CA SER A 111 9.83 3.27 14.51
C SER A 111 10.90 3.97 13.66
N THR A 112 11.16 3.42 12.48
CA THR A 112 12.06 4.01 11.49
C THR A 112 11.25 4.60 10.35
N ARG A 113 11.61 5.81 9.91
CA ARG A 113 11.03 6.41 8.69
C ARG A 113 11.64 5.71 7.49
N SER A 114 10.83 5.45 6.47
CA SER A 114 11.32 4.89 5.22
C SER A 114 10.69 5.55 4.01
N ILE A 115 11.44 5.52 2.91
CA ILE A 115 10.93 5.78 1.57
C ILE A 115 11.04 4.51 0.76
N ALA A 116 10.13 4.32 -0.18
CA ALA A 116 10.12 3.14 -1.03
C ALA A 116 9.62 3.47 -2.43
N ALA A 117 10.15 2.76 -3.42
CA ALA A 117 9.86 2.96 -4.84
C ALA A 117 10.01 1.65 -5.62
N PHE A 118 9.27 1.52 -6.72
CA PHE A 118 9.43 0.38 -7.62
C PHE A 118 10.77 0.45 -8.39
N GLY A 119 11.27 -0.71 -8.81
CA GLY A 119 12.43 -0.80 -9.69
C GLY A 119 12.17 -0.11 -11.03
N GLY A 120 13.14 0.67 -11.51
CA GLY A 120 12.99 1.50 -12.73
C GLY A 120 13.12 0.77 -14.06
N THR A 121 13.44 -0.53 -14.04
CA THR A 121 13.73 -1.31 -15.25
C THR A 121 12.64 -2.36 -15.49
N ALA A 122 12.34 -2.67 -16.75
CA ALA A 122 11.28 -3.62 -17.11
C ALA A 122 11.45 -5.02 -16.48
N ASN A 123 12.69 -5.48 -16.28
CA ASN A 123 13.00 -6.74 -15.60
C ASN A 123 12.77 -6.71 -14.07
N MET A 124 12.57 -5.53 -13.48
CA MET A 124 12.39 -5.31 -12.04
C MET A 124 10.97 -4.83 -11.68
N LYS A 125 9.98 -5.03 -12.56
CA LYS A 125 8.60 -4.55 -12.34
C LYS A 125 7.92 -5.05 -11.05
N ASN A 126 8.30 -6.24 -10.57
CA ASN A 126 7.77 -6.83 -9.33
C ASN A 126 8.68 -6.58 -8.12
N VAL A 127 9.73 -5.79 -8.30
CA VAL A 127 10.73 -5.47 -7.28
C VAL A 127 10.51 -4.03 -6.84
N PHE A 128 10.66 -3.80 -5.55
CA PHE A 128 10.70 -2.46 -4.97
C PHE A 128 11.85 -2.35 -3.99
N LEU A 129 12.33 -1.13 -3.84
CA LEU A 129 13.43 -0.78 -2.97
C LEU A 129 12.90 0.01 -1.80
N VAL A 130 13.48 -0.20 -0.63
CA VAL A 130 13.14 0.53 0.60
C VAL A 130 14.42 1.06 1.20
N VAL A 131 14.44 2.36 1.49
CA VAL A 131 15.55 3.03 2.20
C VAL A 131 15.00 3.57 3.51
N CYS A 132 15.61 3.16 4.61
CA CYS A 132 15.22 3.54 5.96
C CYS A 132 16.15 4.64 6.51
N ALA A 133 15.64 5.42 7.45
CA ALA A 133 16.36 6.54 8.06
C ALA A 133 17.53 6.09 8.96
N ASP A 134 17.56 4.83 9.37
CA ASP A 134 18.66 4.19 10.07
C ASP A 134 19.80 3.75 9.12
N GLY A 135 19.69 4.06 7.83
CA GLY A 135 20.66 3.69 6.80
C GLY A 135 20.51 2.27 6.29
N THR A 136 19.46 1.54 6.68
CA THR A 136 19.19 0.21 6.16
C THR A 136 18.44 0.28 4.83
N PHE A 137 18.93 -0.47 3.85
CA PHE A 137 18.35 -0.67 2.53
C PHE A 137 17.80 -2.08 2.40
N TYR A 138 16.65 -2.19 1.75
CA TYR A 138 16.03 -3.46 1.41
C TYR A 138 15.68 -3.51 -0.07
N LYS A 139 15.99 -4.64 -0.69
CA LYS A 139 15.41 -5.03 -1.99
C LYS A 139 14.35 -6.07 -1.72
N CYS A 140 13.13 -5.80 -2.15
CA CYS A 140 11.98 -6.64 -1.90
C CYS A 140 11.27 -6.99 -3.21
N ARG A 141 10.63 -8.16 -3.23
CA ARG A 141 9.82 -8.62 -4.36
C ARG A 141 8.45 -9.03 -3.87
N PHE A 142 7.41 -8.68 -4.63
CA PHE A 142 6.06 -9.14 -4.39
C PHE A 142 5.62 -10.13 -5.48
N ASP A 143 4.60 -10.94 -5.17
CA ASP A 143 3.94 -11.80 -6.15
C ASP A 143 2.80 -11.00 -6.82
N PRO A 144 2.87 -10.69 -8.12
CA PRO A 144 1.85 -9.88 -8.80
C PRO A 144 0.52 -10.62 -9.02
N LEU A 145 0.48 -11.94 -8.85
CA LEU A 145 -0.74 -12.74 -9.01
C LEU A 145 -1.39 -13.02 -7.65
N LYS A 146 -0.58 -13.47 -6.69
CA LYS A 146 -1.07 -13.88 -5.36
C LYS A 146 -1.12 -12.73 -4.36
N GLY A 147 -0.22 -11.76 -4.46
CA GLY A 147 -0.02 -10.73 -3.44
C GLY A 147 0.49 -11.33 -2.13
N GLY A 148 0.06 -10.75 -1.00
CA GLY A 148 0.39 -11.22 0.35
C GLY A 148 1.70 -10.65 0.91
N GLU A 149 2.42 -11.45 1.70
CA GLU A 149 3.69 -11.00 2.29
C GLU A 149 4.79 -10.95 1.22
N CYS A 150 5.45 -9.80 1.12
CA CYS A 150 6.56 -9.59 0.20
C CYS A 150 7.82 -10.26 0.72
N VAL A 151 8.64 -10.77 -0.20
CA VAL A 151 9.89 -11.43 0.11
C VAL A 151 11.03 -10.42 0.05
N ARG A 152 11.90 -10.43 1.05
CA ARG A 152 13.17 -9.67 1.03
C ARG A 152 14.21 -10.47 0.23
N GLU A 153 14.69 -9.90 -0.87
CA GLU A 153 15.75 -10.49 -1.70
C GLU A 153 17.13 -10.09 -1.20
N ASP A 154 17.30 -8.84 -0.78
CA ASP A 154 18.59 -8.31 -0.33
C ASP A 154 18.41 -7.27 0.80
N CYS A 155 19.47 -7.09 1.58
CA CYS A 155 19.51 -6.16 2.70
C CYS A 155 20.94 -5.69 2.95
N GLN A 156 21.14 -4.37 3.00
CA GLN A 156 22.43 -3.79 3.32
C GLN A 156 22.25 -2.57 4.23
N ARG A 157 23.12 -2.40 5.22
CA ARG A 157 23.16 -1.19 6.04
C ARG A 157 24.34 -0.35 5.62
N PHE A 158 24.08 0.90 5.27
CA PHE A 158 25.10 1.83 4.76
C PHE A 158 25.59 2.83 5.81
N LEU A 159 24.79 3.07 6.86
CA LEU A 159 25.18 3.94 7.97
C LEU A 159 25.58 3.07 9.16
N PHE A 160 26.85 3.13 9.53
CA PHE A 160 27.31 2.66 10.81
C PHE A 160 27.09 3.80 11.82
N GLU A 161 26.58 3.47 13.00
CA GLU A 161 26.67 4.41 14.11
C GLU A 161 28.17 4.47 14.46
N GLU A 162 28.80 5.62 14.24
CA GLU A 162 30.09 5.89 14.89
C GLU A 162 29.79 5.89 16.40
N GLU A 163 30.27 4.87 17.11
CA GLU A 163 30.32 4.92 18.57
C GLU A 163 31.23 6.10 18.94
N GLU A 164 30.64 7.15 19.50
CA GLU A 164 31.35 8.24 20.18
C GLU A 164 31.83 7.81 21.58
#